data_AF-A0A645HHM7-F1
#
_entry.id   AF-A0A645HHM7-F1
#
_cell.length_a   1.000
_cell.length_b   1.000
_cell.length_c   1.000
_cell.angle_alpha   90.00
_cell.angle_beta   90.00
_cell.angle_gamma   90.00
#
_symmetry.space_group_name_H-M   'P 1'
#
loop_
_entity.id
_entity.type
_entity.pdbx_description
1 polymer ?
#
loop_
_entity_poly.entity_id
_entity_poly.type
_entity_poly.pdbx_seq_one_letter_code
_entity_poly.pdbx_strand_id
1 'polypeptide(L)'
;MEYGKFAIDTIKKNEKQSMKKLFNLLNDIYVDGTNDIQGIIAVTILGQLNNDQVLIANCLDYMDPDLTKAVIHVNQYLGSKNGQKAINLLQNPPRYKPEREKRKRFNLFG
;
A
#
# COMPACT_ATOMS: atom_id res chain seq x y z
N MET A 1 -3.57 11.39 6.79
CA MET A 1 -2.97 11.85 5.52
C MET A 1 -4.09 12.24 4.57
N GLU A 2 -4.17 13.51 4.22
CA GLU A 2 -5.34 14.13 3.55
C GLU A 2 -5.44 13.80 2.05
N TYR A 3 -4.32 13.46 1.41
CA TYR A 3 -4.23 13.32 -0.06
C TYR A 3 -4.91 12.07 -0.64
N GLY A 4 -4.87 10.92 0.04
CA GLY A 4 -5.58 9.71 -0.41
C GLY A 4 -7.10 9.80 -0.25
N LYS A 5 -7.58 10.65 0.67
CA LYS A 5 -8.99 10.77 1.00
C LYS A 5 -9.83 11.24 -0.19
N PHE A 6 -9.34 12.21 -0.96
CA PHE A 6 -10.04 12.70 -2.16
C PHE A 6 -10.24 11.61 -3.22
N ALA A 7 -9.20 10.80 -3.47
CA ALA A 7 -9.27 9.70 -4.42
C ALA A 7 -10.29 8.64 -3.95
N ILE A 8 -10.23 8.25 -2.68
CA ILE A 8 -11.17 7.27 -2.11
C ILE A 8 -12.60 7.79 -2.11
N ASP A 9 -12.83 9.06 -1.77
CA ASP A 9 -14.17 9.66 -1.80
C ASP A 9 -14.72 9.72 -3.24
N THR A 10 -13.85 9.96 -4.23
CA THR A 10 -14.21 9.89 -5.65
C THR A 10 -14.60 8.48 -6.07
N ILE A 11 -13.82 7.48 -5.67
CA ILE A 11 -14.08 6.06 -5.95
C ILE A 11 -15.39 5.60 -5.31
N LYS A 12 -15.66 6.03 -4.07
CA LYS A 12 -16.92 5.72 -3.36
C LYS A 12 -18.15 6.31 -4.04
N LYS A 13 -18.04 7.51 -4.63
CA LYS A 13 -19.12 8.14 -5.39
C LYS A 13 -19.38 7.43 -6.72
N ASN A 14 -18.37 6.76 -7.29
CA ASN A 14 -18.43 5.98 -8.52
C ASN A 14 -19.04 6.75 -9.71
N GLU A 15 -18.78 8.05 -9.79
CA GLU A 15 -19.26 8.88 -10.90
C GLU A 15 -18.31 8.76 -12.09
N LYS A 16 -18.82 8.28 -13.22
CA LYS A 16 -18.02 7.94 -14.42
C LYS A 16 -17.06 9.05 -14.88
N GLN A 17 -17.50 10.31 -14.89
CA GLN A 17 -16.65 11.43 -15.33
C GLN A 17 -15.50 11.68 -14.36
N SER A 18 -15.78 11.64 -13.06
CA SER A 18 -14.80 11.86 -12.00
C SER A 18 -13.81 10.70 -11.90
N MET A 19 -14.28 9.45 -12.03
CA MET A 19 -13.44 8.25 -12.11
C MET A 19 -12.48 8.32 -13.30
N LYS A 20 -12.99 8.64 -14.49
CA LYS A 20 -12.15 8.74 -15.70
C LYS A 20 -11.06 9.80 -15.54
N LYS A 21 -11.39 10.97 -15.00
CA LYS A 21 -10.40 12.04 -14.76
C LYS A 21 -9.33 11.61 -13.75
N LEU A 22 -9.74 10.99 -12.65
CA LEU A 22 -8.83 10.51 -11.62
C LEU A 22 -7.86 9.47 -12.17
N PHE A 23 -8.39 8.44 -12.83
CA PHE A 23 -7.56 7.32 -13.29
C PHE A 23 -6.72 7.65 -14.51
N ASN A 24 -7.16 8.54 -15.40
CA ASN A 24 -6.27 9.07 -16.45
C ASN A 24 -5.02 9.70 -15.82
N LEU A 25 -5.20 10.58 -14.83
CA LEU A 25 -4.08 11.21 -14.14
C LEU A 25 -3.19 10.19 -13.42
N LEU A 26 -3.79 9.22 -12.72
CA LEU A 26 -3.03 8.20 -12.00
C LEU A 26 -2.27 7.27 -12.95
N ASN A 27 -2.88 6.88 -14.08
CA ASN A 27 -2.23 6.05 -15.10
C ASN A 27 -1.05 6.80 -15.72
N ASP A 28 -1.23 8.05 -16.14
CA ASP A 28 -0.16 8.87 -16.74
C ASP A 28 1.04 8.99 -15.78
N ILE A 29 0.77 9.34 -14.51
CA ILE A 29 1.83 9.46 -13.49
C ILE A 29 2.46 8.10 -13.18
N TYR A 30 1.70 7.00 -13.22
CA TYR A 30 2.23 5.68 -12.94
C TYR A 30 3.15 5.18 -14.04
N VAL A 31 2.80 5.41 -15.32
CA VAL A 31 3.61 5.02 -16.48
C VAL A 31 4.90 5.82 -16.54
N ASP A 32 4.83 7.14 -16.35
CA ASP A 32 6.01 8.03 -16.45
C ASP A 32 6.80 8.14 -15.14
N GLY A 33 6.24 7.63 -14.04
CA GLY A 33 6.79 7.76 -12.70
C GLY A 33 7.93 6.79 -12.40
N THR A 34 8.79 7.18 -11.47
CA THR A 34 9.78 6.26 -10.88
C THR A 34 9.08 5.19 -10.02
N ASN A 35 9.81 4.13 -9.67
CA ASN A 35 9.32 3.07 -8.77
C ASN A 35 8.76 3.62 -7.45
N ASP A 36 9.33 4.71 -6.92
CA ASP A 36 8.86 5.36 -5.70
C ASP A 36 7.48 6.02 -5.90
N ILE A 37 7.29 6.72 -7.03
CA ILE A 37 6.01 7.34 -7.38
C ILE A 37 4.93 6.28 -7.63
N GLN A 38 5.28 5.20 -8.35
CA GLN A 38 4.42 4.05 -8.56
C GLN A 38 3.99 3.42 -7.22
N GLY A 39 4.95 3.27 -6.29
CA GLY A 39 4.70 2.79 -4.94
C GLY A 39 3.75 3.69 -4.15
N ILE A 40 3.89 5.02 -4.25
CA ILE A 40 2.97 5.97 -3.60
C ILE A 40 1.54 5.79 -4.12
N ILE A 41 1.36 5.69 -5.44
CA ILE A 41 0.02 5.50 -6.04
C ILE A 41 -0.59 4.18 -5.56
N ALA A 42 0.13 3.06 -5.75
CA ALA A 42 -0.40 1.73 -5.46
C ALA A 42 -0.62 1.48 -3.96
N VAL A 43 0.31 1.90 -3.09
CA VAL A 43 0.29 1.61 -1.66
C VAL A 43 -0.39 2.70 -0.84
N THR A 44 -0.12 3.97 -1.13
CA THR A 44 -0.57 5.08 -0.28
C THR A 44 -1.94 5.61 -0.68
N ILE A 45 -2.23 5.70 -1.98
CA ILE A 45 -3.51 6.18 -2.49
C ILE A 45 -4.49 5.01 -2.62
N LEU A 46 -4.19 4.05 -3.50
CA LEU A 46 -5.10 2.96 -3.83
C LEU A 46 -5.02 1.78 -2.84
N GLY A 47 -4.00 1.73 -1.97
CA GLY A 47 -3.96 0.79 -0.85
C GLY A 47 -5.00 1.11 0.23
N GLN A 48 -5.56 2.33 0.24
CA GLN A 48 -6.65 2.73 1.14
C GLN A 48 -8.00 2.10 0.77
N LEU A 49 -8.08 1.40 -0.36
CA LEU A 49 -9.22 0.55 -0.69
C LEU A 49 -9.38 -0.61 0.31
N ASN A 50 -8.32 -0.94 1.06
CA ASN A 50 -8.34 -1.89 2.17
C ASN A 50 -8.92 -3.26 1.77
N ASN A 51 -8.60 -3.72 0.57
CA ASN A 51 -9.10 -4.97 -0.01
C ASN A 51 -10.64 -5.07 -0.13
N ASP A 52 -11.33 -3.93 -0.20
CA ASP A 52 -12.76 -3.89 -0.53
C ASP A 52 -12.97 -4.28 -1.99
N GLN A 53 -13.55 -5.47 -2.21
CA GLN A 53 -13.72 -6.01 -3.55
C GLN A 53 -14.65 -5.17 -4.43
N VAL A 54 -15.64 -4.50 -3.83
CA VAL A 54 -16.60 -3.68 -4.59
C VAL A 54 -15.90 -2.41 -5.07
N LEU A 55 -15.13 -1.75 -4.20
CA LEU A 55 -14.40 -0.56 -4.59
C LEU A 55 -13.29 -0.87 -5.59
N ILE A 56 -12.58 -2.00 -5.42
CA ILE A 56 -11.58 -2.46 -6.40
C ILE A 56 -12.26 -2.69 -7.76
N ALA A 57 -13.38 -3.43 -7.80
CA ALA A 57 -14.09 -3.70 -9.04
C ALA A 57 -14.51 -2.42 -9.79
N ASN A 58 -14.99 -1.41 -9.07
CA ASN A 58 -15.33 -0.10 -9.65
C ASN A 58 -14.14 0.61 -10.33
N CYS A 59 -12.92 0.30 -9.92
CA CYS A 59 -11.71 0.93 -10.46
C CYS A 59 -11.14 0.18 -11.67
N LEU A 60 -11.41 -1.12 -11.83
CA LEU A 60 -10.72 -1.97 -12.81
C LEU A 60 -10.91 -1.48 -14.25
N ASP A 61 -12.09 -0.94 -14.58
CA ASP A 61 -12.40 -0.45 -15.93
C ASP A 61 -11.61 0.83 -16.31
N TYR A 62 -10.96 1.48 -15.34
CA TYR A 62 -10.27 2.75 -15.54
C TYR A 62 -8.75 2.66 -15.37
N MET A 63 -8.25 1.59 -14.75
CA MET A 63 -6.82 1.40 -14.51
C MET A 63 -6.14 0.72 -15.69
N ASP A 64 -4.92 1.14 -16.00
CA ASP A 64 -4.08 0.42 -16.97
C ASP A 64 -3.62 -0.94 -16.41
N PRO A 65 -3.21 -1.90 -17.27
CA PRO A 65 -2.88 -3.26 -16.84
C PRO A 65 -1.81 -3.35 -15.76
N ASP A 66 -0.76 -2.54 -15.85
CA ASP A 66 0.35 -2.56 -14.89
C ASP A 66 -0.07 -1.98 -13.54
N LEU A 67 -0.82 -0.87 -13.55
CA LEU A 67 -1.39 -0.29 -12.33
C LEU A 67 -2.37 -1.27 -11.68
N THR A 68 -3.25 -1.88 -12.48
CA THR A 68 -4.21 -2.89 -12.02
C THR A 68 -3.50 -4.03 -11.28
N LYS A 69 -2.44 -4.59 -11.89
CA LYS A 69 -1.66 -5.67 -11.29
C LYS A 69 -1.04 -5.26 -9.96
N ALA A 70 -0.45 -4.06 -9.89
CA ALA A 70 0.13 -3.54 -8.67
C ALA A 70 -0.91 -3.34 -7.56
N VAL A 71 -2.05 -2.72 -7.89
CA VAL A 71 -3.13 -2.42 -6.93
C VAL A 71 -3.76 -3.70 -6.38
N ILE A 72 -4.02 -4.71 -7.23
CA ILE A 72 -4.53 -6.01 -6.79
C ILE A 72 -3.54 -6.67 -5.83
N HIS A 73 -2.25 -6.73 -6.19
CA HIS A 73 -1.25 -7.38 -5.35
C HIS A 73 -1.08 -6.69 -4.00
N VAL A 74 -1.05 -5.34 -3.99
CA VAL A 74 -0.97 -4.54 -2.77
C VAL A 74 -2.19 -4.77 -1.88
N ASN A 75 -3.40 -4.66 -2.42
CA ASN A 75 -4.62 -4.83 -1.63
C ASN A 75 -4.77 -6.25 -1.09
N GLN A 76 -4.42 -7.28 -1.87
CA GLN A 76 -4.37 -8.66 -1.40
C GLN A 76 -3.38 -8.84 -0.26
N TYR A 77 -2.18 -8.26 -0.37
CA TYR A 77 -1.20 -8.31 0.72
C TYR A 77 -1.70 -7.60 1.96
N LEU A 78 -2.22 -6.37 1.84
CA LEU A 78 -2.72 -5.58 2.96
C LEU A 78 -3.90 -6.28 3.67
N GLY A 79 -4.78 -6.95 2.91
CA GLY A 79 -5.88 -7.75 3.46
C GLY A 79 -5.47 -9.12 4.00
N SER A 80 -4.22 -9.56 3.78
CA SER A 80 -3.72 -10.84 4.29
C SER A 80 -3.41 -10.79 5.80
N LYS A 81 -3.34 -11.97 6.44
CA LYS A 81 -2.93 -12.08 7.86
C LYS A 81 -1.56 -11.43 8.11
N ASN A 82 -0.62 -11.58 7.17
CA ASN A 82 0.73 -11.04 7.30
C ASN A 82 0.76 -9.52 7.12
N GLY A 83 0.03 -9.00 6.13
CA GLY A 83 -0.11 -7.55 5.92
C GLY A 83 -0.79 -6.88 7.10
N GLN A 84 -1.90 -7.42 7.59
CA GLN A 84 -2.59 -6.89 8.76
C GLN A 84 -1.69 -6.90 10.01
N LYS A 85 -0.91 -7.97 10.20
CA LYS A 85 0.09 -8.04 11.28
C LYS A 85 1.17 -6.96 11.12
N ALA A 86 1.67 -6.74 9.90
CA ALA A 86 2.67 -5.70 9.64
C ALA A 86 2.11 -4.30 9.93
N ILE A 87 0.87 -4.00 9.51
CA ILE A 87 0.18 -2.75 9.82
C ILE A 87 0.04 -2.58 11.33
N ASN A 88 -0.38 -3.63 12.04
CA ASN A 88 -0.53 -3.59 13.49
C ASN A 88 0.81 -3.33 14.20
N LEU A 89 1.91 -3.88 13.70
CA LEU A 89 3.26 -3.61 14.21
C LEU A 89 3.72 -2.18 13.94
N LEU A 90 3.33 -1.59 12.79
CA LEU A 90 3.63 -0.19 12.50
C LEU A 90 2.83 0.77 13.40
N GLN A 91 1.57 0.45 13.66
CA GLN A 91 0.70 1.23 14.56
C GLN A 91 1.06 1.04 16.03
N ASN A 92 1.50 -0.16 16.40
CA ASN A 92 1.84 -0.56 17.76
C ASN A 92 3.25 -1.18 17.77
N PRO A 93 4.31 -0.36 17.61
CA PRO A 93 5.66 -0.88 17.53
C PRO A 93 6.04 -1.57 18.84
N PRO A 94 6.71 -2.74 18.78
CA PRO A 94 7.21 -3.39 19.98
C PRO A 94 8.18 -2.45 20.68
N ARG A 95 8.20 -2.49 22.01
CA ARG A 95 9.21 -1.75 22.79
C ARG A 95 10.59 -2.14 22.29
N TYR A 96 11.44 -1.13 22.05
CA TYR A 96 12.82 -1.36 21.67
C TYR A 96 13.46 -2.34 22.67
N LYS A 97 13.91 -3.49 22.16
CA LYS A 97 14.63 -4.47 22.95
C LYS A 97 16.10 -4.33 22.58
N PRO A 98 16.96 -3.79 23.46
CA PRO A 98 18.38 -3.67 23.16
C PRO A 98 18.95 -5.05 22.83
N GLU A 99 19.82 -5.11 21.81
CA GLU A 99 20.56 -6.33 21.50
C GLU A 99 21.30 -6.78 22.77
N ARG A 100 21.07 -8.03 23.18
CA ARG A 100 21.84 -8.62 24.28
C ARG A 100 23.28 -8.72 23.83
N GLU A 101 24.19 -8.08 24.55
CA GLU A 101 25.62 -8.28 24.35
C GLU A 101 25.93 -9.79 24.37
N LYS A 102 26.48 -10.30 23.27
CA LYS A 102 26.98 -11.67 23.21
C LYS A 102 28.10 -11.78 24.24
N ARG A 103 27.87 -12.49 25.34
CA ARG A 103 28.94 -12.80 26.32
C ARG A 103 30.07 -13.51 25.57
N LYS A 104 31.20 -12.83 25.39
CA LYS A 104 32.45 -13.47 24.94
C LYS A 104 32.79 -14.51 26.00
N ARG A 105 32.66 -15.80 25.68
CA ARG A 105 33.22 -16.87 26.50
C ARG A 105 34.74 -16.71 26.46
N PHE A 106 35.31 -16.07 27.48
CA PHE A 106 36.73 -16.18 27.76
C PHE A 106 36.98 -17.61 28.23
N ASN A 107 37.54 -18.45 27.36
CA ASN A 107 38.15 -19.70 27.79
C ASN A 107 39.45 -19.34 28.51
N LEU A 108 39.41 -19.33 29.84
CA LEU A 108 40.57 -19.13 30.71
C LEU A 108 41.06 -20.48 31.24
N PHE A 109 41.50 -21.36 30.35
CA PHE A 109 42.31 -22.53 30.71
C PHE A 109 43.30 -22.78 29.57
N GLY A 110 44.54 -22.37 29.79
CA GLY A 110 45.73 -22.59 28.99
C GLY A 110 46.93 -22.39 29.88
#